data_AF-A0ABD6A6A0-F1
#
_entry.id   AF-A0ABD6A6A0-F1
#
_cell.length_a   1.000
_cell.length_b   1.000
_cell.length_c   1.000
_cell.angle_alpha   90.00
_cell.angle_beta   90.00
_cell.angle_gamma   90.00
#
_symmetry.space_group_name_H-M   'P 1'
#
loop_
_entity.id
_entity.type
_entity.pdbx_description
1 polymer ?
#
loop_
_entity_poly.entity_id
_entity_poly.type
_entity_poly.pdbx_seq_one_letter_code
_entity_poly.pdbx_strand_id
1 'polypeptide(L)' 'MSNRPARTALAMALADRRRHLVAVALVAVAFGIAAALGSGVAYYAAALIAFAVWMGWFVLTAVDWIDRADF' A
#
# COMPACT_ATOMS: atom_id res chain seq x y z
N MET A 1 -1.17 -17.77 18.90
CA MET A 1 -2.40 -17.18 18.33
C MET A 1 -2.83 -16.07 19.28
N SER A 2 -2.92 -14.83 18.81
CA SER A 2 -3.13 -13.65 19.66
C SER A 2 -4.62 -13.27 19.67
N ASN A 3 -5.35 -13.63 20.74
CA ASN A 3 -6.79 -13.35 20.90
C ASN A 3 -7.09 -11.84 21.02
N ARG A 4 -7.31 -11.11 19.91
CA ARG A 4 -7.62 -9.67 19.98
C ARG A 4 -8.85 -9.28 19.15
N PRO A 5 -9.65 -8.31 19.63
CA PRO A 5 -10.78 -7.77 18.87
C PRO A 5 -10.35 -7.22 17.51
N ALA A 6 -11.17 -7.46 16.47
CA ALA A 6 -10.86 -7.14 15.07
C ALA A 6 -10.41 -5.68 14.81
N ARG A 7 -10.96 -4.69 15.56
CA ARG A 7 -10.54 -3.28 15.46
C ARG A 7 -9.10 -3.06 15.93
N THR A 8 -8.70 -3.74 16.99
CA THR A 8 -7.34 -3.64 17.56
C THR A 8 -6.31 -4.35 16.68
N ALA A 9 -6.71 -5.46 16.04
CA ALA A 9 -5.90 -6.14 15.02
C ALA A 9 -5.68 -5.23 13.79
N LEU A 10 -6.71 -4.53 13.33
CA LEU A 10 -6.61 -3.59 12.21
C LEU A 10 -5.70 -2.40 12.54
N ALA A 11 -5.84 -1.81 13.73
CA ALA A 11 -4.98 -0.70 14.16
C ALA A 11 -3.49 -1.09 14.16
N MET A 12 -3.18 -2.33 14.56
CA MET A 12 -1.81 -2.86 14.50
C MET A 12 -1.34 -3.17 13.07
N ALA A 13 -2.21 -3.71 12.21
CA ALA A 13 -1.89 -3.90 10.80
C ALA A 13 -1.56 -2.58 10.09
N LEU A 14 -2.23 -1.50 10.49
CA LEU A 14 -1.97 -0.15 10.02
C LEU A 14 -0.82 0.56 10.76
N ALA A 15 -0.25 -0.02 11.82
CA ALA A 15 0.85 0.60 12.56
C ALA A 15 2.21 0.49 11.84
N ASP A 16 2.31 -0.34 10.79
CA ASP A 16 3.55 -0.49 10.02
C ASP A 16 3.83 0.75 9.14
N ARG A 17 4.48 1.74 9.77
CA ARG A 17 4.90 2.98 9.13
C ARG A 17 5.85 2.77 7.95
N ARG A 18 6.71 1.75 8.02
CA ARG A 18 7.68 1.46 6.95
C ARG A 18 6.95 1.09 5.68
N ARG A 19 5.92 0.27 5.80
CA ARG A 19 5.10 -0.18 4.68
C ARG A 19 4.33 0.95 4.00
N HIS A 20 3.78 1.89 4.78
CA HIS A 20 3.15 3.09 4.24
C HIS A 20 4.16 3.97 3.51
N LEU A 21 5.33 4.18 4.11
CA LEU A 21 6.39 5.00 3.49
C LEU A 21 6.91 4.40 2.19
N VAL A 22 7.08 3.08 2.13
CA VAL A 22 7.49 2.39 0.89
C VAL A 22 6.43 2.55 -0.20
N ALA A 23 5.15 2.37 0.12
CA ALA A 23 4.07 2.55 -0.86
C ALA A 23 4.03 3.99 -1.40
N VAL A 24 4.11 4.99 -0.51
CA VAL A 24 4.14 6.41 -0.89
C VAL A 24 5.39 6.72 -1.73
N ALA A 25 6.57 6.25 -1.33
CA ALA A 25 7.81 6.47 -2.07
C ALA A 25 7.73 5.90 -3.50
N LEU A 26 7.21 4.68 -3.66
CA LEU A 26 7.05 4.06 -4.98
C LEU A 26 6.11 4.86 -5.89
N VAL A 27 4.98 5.33 -5.35
CA VAL A 27 4.04 6.18 -6.11
C VAL A 27 4.69 7.51 -6.48
N ALA A 28 5.35 8.16 -5.53
CA ALA A 28 6.01 9.45 -5.75
C ALA A 28 7.12 9.34 -6.82
N VAL A 29 7.92 8.29 -6.78
CA VAL A 29 8.96 8.03 -7.79
C VAL A 29 8.34 7.80 -9.16
N ALA A 30 7.27 7.00 -9.27
CA ALA A 30 6.61 6.74 -10.54
C ALA A 30 6.07 8.04 -11.19
N PHE A 31 5.40 8.89 -10.40
CA PHE A 31 4.90 10.17 -10.88
C PHE A 31 6.00 11.20 -11.13
N GLY A 32 7.09 11.18 -10.35
CA GLY A 32 8.27 12.02 -10.60
C GLY A 32 8.93 11.70 -11.94
N ILE A 33 9.07 10.41 -12.27
CA ILE A 33 9.57 9.96 -13.58
C ILE A 33 8.59 10.38 -14.69
N ALA A 34 7.28 10.18 -14.49
CA ALA A 34 6.28 10.58 -15.48
C ALA A 34 6.29 12.09 -15.74
N ALA A 35 6.42 12.90 -14.70
CA ALA A 35 6.55 14.36 -14.81
C ALA A 35 7.82 14.77 -15.56
N ALA A 36 8.95 14.10 -15.32
CA ALA A 36 10.19 14.36 -16.06
C ALA A 36 10.09 13.99 -17.55
N LEU A 37 9.29 12.98 -17.91
CA LEU A 37 9.06 12.56 -19.29
C LEU A 37 8.00 13.40 -20.02
N GLY A 38 7.03 13.96 -19.29
CA GLY A 38 6.02 14.89 -19.83
C GLY A 38 5.03 14.28 -20.83
N SER A 39 4.93 12.95 -20.93
CA SER A 39 4.07 12.27 -21.91
C SER A 39 2.83 11.64 -21.28
N GLY A 40 1.70 11.64 -22.01
CA GLY A 40 0.46 11.01 -21.54
C GLY A 40 0.62 9.50 -21.29
N VAL A 41 1.45 8.82 -22.08
CA VAL A 41 1.80 7.40 -21.87
C VAL A 41 2.55 7.20 -20.56
N ALA A 42 3.47 8.10 -20.19
CA ALA A 42 4.20 8.02 -18.93
C ALA A 42 3.27 8.20 -17.71
N TYR A 43 2.32 9.13 -17.79
CA TYR A 43 1.31 9.29 -16.73
C TYR A 43 0.37 8.09 -16.60
N TYR A 44 -0.03 7.49 -17.73
CA TYR A 44 -0.82 6.26 -17.71
C TYR A 44 -0.04 5.10 -17.06
N ALA A 45 1.23 4.92 -17.44
CA ALA A 45 2.09 3.91 -16.82
C ALA A 45 2.29 4.16 -15.31
N ALA A 46 2.49 5.42 -14.90
CA ALA A 46 2.59 5.79 -13.48
C ALA A 46 1.30 5.49 -12.72
N ALA A 47 0.13 5.73 -13.32
CA ALA A 47 -1.16 5.38 -12.73
C ALA A 47 -1.32 3.86 -12.56
N LEU A 48 -0.90 3.06 -13.54
CA LEU A 48 -0.89 1.59 -13.43
C LEU A 48 0.03 1.11 -12.30
N ILE A 49 1.23 1.69 -12.21
CA ILE A 49 2.18 1.38 -11.12
C ILE A 49 1.56 1.74 -9.77
N ALA A 50 0.98 2.94 -9.65
CA ALA A 50 0.34 3.38 -8.41
C ALA A 50 -0.82 2.47 -8.01
N PHE A 51 -1.63 2.02 -8.96
CA PHE A 51 -2.69 1.04 -8.73
C PHE A 51 -2.13 -0.30 -8.23
N ALA A 52 -1.08 -0.84 -8.86
CA ALA A 52 -0.46 -2.09 -8.44
C ALA A 52 0.15 -1.99 -7.03
N VAL A 53 0.82 -0.87 -6.72
CA VAL A 53 1.39 -0.59 -5.39
C VAL A 53 0.28 -0.52 -4.35
N TRP A 54 -0.82 0.19 -4.66
CA TRP A 54 -1.98 0.28 -3.78
C TRP A 54 -2.63 -1.08 -3.53
N MET A 55 -2.80 -1.90 -4.58
CA MET A 55 -3.33 -3.27 -4.45
C MET A 55 -2.43 -4.16 -3.59
N GLY A 56 -1.11 -4.14 -3.82
CA GLY A 56 -0.16 -4.90 -3.00
C GLY A 56 -0.18 -4.43 -1.53
N TRP A 57 -0.22 -3.12 -1.30
CA TRP A 57 -0.41 -2.57 0.02
C TRP A 57 -1.78 -2.94 0.61
N PHE A 58 -2.85 -3.03 -0.14
CA PHE A 58 -4.15 -3.40 0.40
C PHE A 58 -4.17 -4.88 0.82
N VAL A 59 -3.73 -5.77 -0.08
CA VAL A 59 -3.72 -7.22 0.13
C VAL A 59 -2.87 -7.60 1.33
N LEU A 60 -1.64 -7.09 1.43
CA LEU A 60 -0.78 -7.39 2.58
C LEU A 60 -1.38 -6.85 3.90
N THR A 61 -2.25 -5.84 3.88
CA THR A 61 -2.85 -5.26 5.11
C THR A 61 -4.01 -6.14 5.52
N ALA A 62 -4.80 -6.58 4.54
CA ALA A 62 -5.86 -7.55 4.75
C ALA A 62 -5.32 -8.87 5.29
N VAL A 63 -4.23 -9.40 4.72
CA VAL A 63 -3.58 -10.62 5.20
C VAL A 63 -3.10 -10.45 6.64
N ASP A 64 -2.38 -9.37 6.94
CA ASP A 64 -1.87 -9.10 8.29
C ASP A 64 -2.99 -8.83 9.31
N TRP A 65 -4.12 -8.29 8.85
CA TRP A 65 -5.31 -8.12 9.68
C TRP A 65 -5.99 -9.45 9.98
N ILE A 66 -6.22 -10.29 8.96
CA ILE A 66 -6.85 -11.60 9.09
C ILE A 66 -6.01 -12.53 9.98
N ASP A 67 -4.68 -12.53 9.83
CA ASP A 67 -3.77 -13.33 10.64
C ASP A 67 -3.80 -12.95 12.15
N ARG A 68 -4.22 -11.71 12.45
CA ARG A 68 -4.27 -11.17 13.82
C ARG A 68 -5.68 -11.09 14.41
N ALA A 69 -6.72 -11.28 13.60
CA ALA A 69 -8.10 -11.19 14.04
C ALA A 69 -8.61 -12.56 14.48
N ASP A 70 -9.28 -12.62 15.64
CA ASP A 70 -10.16 -13.75 15.96
C ASP A 70 -11.50 -13.51 15.25
N PHE A 71 -11.93 -14.47 14.42
CA PHE A 71 -13.25 -14.52 13.79
C PHE A 71 -14.09 -15.63 14.40
#